data_AF-A0AAU3PSH7-F1
#
_entry.id   AF-A0AAU3PSH7-F1
#
_cell.length_a   1.000
_cell.length_b   1.000
_cell.length_c   1.000
_cell.angle_alpha   90.00
_cell.angle_beta   90.00
_cell.angle_gamma   90.00
#
_symmetry.space_group_name_H-M   'P 1'
#
loop_
_entity.id
_entity.type
_entity.pdbx_description
1 polymer ?
#
loop_
_entity_poly.entity_id
_entity_poly.type
_entity_poly.pdbx_seq_one_letter_code
_entity_poly.pdbx_strand_id
1 'polypeptide(L)'
;MFIEWDVPAAARPPALKALFPVVPGSDLVNDVLAPGGGFGFNFIPLWLTAINTLKWVPDVQSIVDGQFDYQWLADRGASPLTFMDVFLNAYTATRFQDADPRLAEHLTDTSPSRREYLSDPSRIEVSTFVVGGWHDLFTYSESKIYCPC
;
A
#
# COMPACT_ATOMS: atom_id res chain seq x y z
N MET A 1 3.86 6.34 -1.45
CA MET A 1 3.07 6.26 -2.69
C MET A 1 3.41 4.95 -3.35
N PHE A 2 2.65 3.90 -3.06
CA PHE A 2 2.67 2.72 -3.91
C PHE A 2 1.84 3.10 -5.13
N ILE A 3 2.39 2.92 -6.32
CA ILE A 3 1.76 3.41 -7.53
C ILE A 3 0.65 2.41 -7.85
N GLU A 4 -0.58 2.74 -7.48
CA GLU A 4 -1.77 2.02 -7.94
C GLU A 4 -2.14 2.57 -9.32
N TRP A 5 -1.39 2.11 -10.33
CA TRP A 5 -1.44 2.57 -11.72
C TRP A 5 -2.69 2.09 -12.45
N ASP A 6 -3.26 0.99 -11.99
CA ASP A 6 -4.31 0.23 -12.65
C ASP A 6 -5.72 0.64 -12.24
N VAL A 7 -5.96 1.14 -11.02
CA VAL A 7 -7.27 1.71 -10.64
C VAL A 7 -7.71 2.84 -11.59
N PRO A 8 -6.90 3.89 -11.87
CA PRO A 8 -7.27 4.90 -12.85
C PRO A 8 -7.31 4.36 -14.28
N ALA A 9 -6.51 3.35 -14.63
CA ALA A 9 -6.55 2.73 -15.95
C ALA A 9 -7.82 1.89 -16.19
N ALA A 10 -8.27 1.14 -15.18
CA ALA A 10 -9.47 0.32 -15.18
C ALA A 10 -10.76 1.16 -15.21
N ALA A 11 -10.67 2.46 -14.89
CA ALA A 11 -11.73 3.43 -15.12
C ALA A 11 -11.90 3.83 -16.60
N ARG A 12 -10.98 3.41 -17.48
CA ARG A 12 -11.03 3.57 -18.95
C ARG A 12 -11.30 5.01 -19.41
N PRO A 13 -10.50 6.00 -18.96
CA PRO A 13 -10.67 7.35 -19.45
C PRO A 13 -10.44 7.39 -20.98
N PRO A 14 -11.31 8.05 -21.78
CA PRO A 14 -11.24 8.02 -23.25
C PRO A 14 -9.89 8.47 -23.85
N ALA A 15 -9.16 9.29 -23.09
CA ALA A 15 -7.86 9.83 -23.47
C ALA A 15 -6.68 8.84 -23.27
N LEU A 16 -6.85 7.77 -22.49
CA LEU A 16 -5.80 6.79 -22.26
C LEU A 16 -5.66 5.86 -23.47
N LYS A 17 -4.45 5.81 -24.04
CA LYS A 17 -4.15 5.04 -25.27
C LYS A 17 -3.12 3.94 -25.09
N ALA A 18 -2.25 4.07 -24.10
CA ALA A 18 -1.22 3.08 -23.77
C ALA A 18 -0.76 3.25 -22.32
N LEU A 19 -0.15 2.21 -21.76
CA LEU A 19 0.41 2.17 -20.42
C LEU A 19 1.81 1.57 -20.43
N PHE A 20 2.68 2.11 -19.59
CA PHE A 20 4.07 1.66 -19.40
C PHE A 20 4.42 1.58 -17.91
N PRO A 21 3.74 0.75 -17.11
CA PRO A 21 4.04 0.65 -15.69
C PRO A 21 5.41 0.01 -15.47
N VAL A 22 6.20 0.62 -14.59
CA VAL A 22 7.51 0.12 -14.15
C VAL A 22 7.36 -0.35 -12.72
N VAL A 23 7.67 -1.63 -12.50
CA VAL A 23 7.48 -2.35 -11.24
C VAL A 23 6.00 -2.30 -10.78
N PRO A 24 5.07 -2.91 -11.54
CA PRO A 24 3.65 -2.85 -11.21
C PRO A 24 3.27 -3.75 -10.03
N GLY A 25 2.52 -3.20 -9.07
CA GLY A 25 1.75 -3.95 -8.08
C GLY A 25 0.27 -4.03 -8.45
N SER A 26 -0.41 -5.10 -8.02
CA SER A 26 -1.87 -5.28 -8.13
C SER A 26 -2.52 -5.90 -6.88
N ASP A 27 -1.71 -6.43 -5.98
CA ASP A 27 -2.14 -6.97 -4.69
C ASP A 27 -1.11 -6.57 -3.64
N LEU A 28 -1.25 -5.36 -3.10
CA LEU A 28 -0.23 -4.78 -2.21
C LEU A 28 -0.02 -5.61 -0.94
N VAL A 29 -1.03 -6.38 -0.51
CA VAL A 29 -0.87 -7.25 0.64
C VAL A 29 0.00 -8.45 0.29
N ASN A 30 -0.24 -9.14 -0.82
CA ASN A 30 0.61 -10.27 -1.23
C ASN A 30 1.96 -9.82 -1.81
N ASP A 31 2.07 -8.58 -2.31
CA ASP A 31 3.31 -8.03 -2.83
C ASP A 31 4.24 -7.57 -1.69
N VAL A 32 3.71 -6.85 -0.69
CA VAL A 32 4.56 -6.14 0.27
C VAL A 32 4.31 -6.57 1.71
N LEU A 33 3.04 -6.72 2.12
CA LEU A 33 2.70 -6.93 3.53
C LEU A 33 2.92 -8.37 3.98
N ALA A 34 2.54 -9.35 3.17
CA ALA A 34 2.62 -10.78 3.48
C ALA A 34 3.01 -11.66 2.26
N PRO A 35 4.19 -11.45 1.64
CA PRO A 35 4.59 -12.22 0.47
C PRO A 35 4.71 -13.71 0.76
N GLY A 36 4.09 -14.55 -0.07
CA GLY A 36 4.10 -16.00 0.09
C GLY A 36 3.44 -16.51 1.39
N GLY A 37 2.61 -15.68 2.04
CA GLY A 37 1.95 -16.00 3.31
C GLY A 37 2.78 -15.75 4.56
N GLY A 38 4.03 -15.26 4.42
CA GLY A 38 4.86 -14.79 5.53
C GLY A 38 4.83 -13.26 5.64
N PHE A 39 4.69 -12.72 6.85
CA PHE A 39 4.60 -11.27 7.05
C PHE A 39 5.94 -10.59 6.72
N GLY A 40 5.90 -9.54 5.89
CA GLY A 40 7.05 -8.89 5.28
C GLY A 40 7.92 -8.13 6.28
N PHE A 41 9.02 -8.74 6.75
CA PHE A 41 9.93 -8.13 7.72
C PHE A 41 11.03 -7.24 7.11
N ASN A 42 11.37 -7.46 5.84
CA ASN A 42 12.55 -6.81 5.25
C ASN A 42 12.33 -5.33 4.89
N PHE A 43 11.08 -4.92 4.63
CA PHE A 43 10.78 -3.57 4.15
C PHE A 43 9.78 -2.82 5.04
N ILE A 44 8.65 -3.44 5.39
CA ILE A 44 7.54 -2.77 6.11
C ILE A 44 7.97 -2.12 7.44
N PRO A 45 8.73 -2.78 8.36
CA PRO A 45 9.12 -2.10 9.60
C PRO A 45 9.97 -0.85 9.36
N LEU A 46 10.92 -0.90 8.43
CA LEU A 46 11.74 0.24 8.05
C LEU A 46 10.87 1.35 7.46
N TRP A 47 9.99 1.00 6.52
CA TRP A 47 9.12 1.94 5.82
C TRP A 47 8.11 2.61 6.76
N LEU A 48 7.39 1.84 7.58
CA LEU A 48 6.42 2.36 8.54
C LEU A 48 7.08 3.27 9.58
N THR A 49 8.29 2.91 10.04
CA THR A 49 9.07 3.78 10.92
C THR A 49 9.40 5.09 10.23
N ALA A 50 9.95 5.03 9.01
CA ALA A 50 10.35 6.21 8.25
C ALA A 50 9.17 7.16 8.01
N ILE A 51 8.02 6.68 7.53
CA ILE A 51 6.85 7.54 7.28
C ILE A 51 6.27 8.09 8.58
N ASN A 52 6.23 7.30 9.66
CA ASN A 52 5.70 7.75 10.95
C ASN A 52 6.64 8.74 11.64
N THR A 53 7.94 8.73 11.35
CA THR A 53 8.87 9.77 11.79
C THR A 53 8.73 11.01 10.91
N LEU A 54 8.80 10.86 9.59
CA LEU A 54 8.81 11.99 8.65
C LEU A 54 7.51 12.78 8.64
N LYS A 55 6.36 12.15 8.94
CA LYS A 55 5.07 12.87 9.00
C LYS A 55 5.04 13.98 10.06
N TRP A 56 5.91 13.93 11.06
CA TRP A 56 5.99 14.95 12.12
C TRP A 56 6.79 16.19 11.71
N VAL A 57 7.45 16.17 10.55
CA VAL A 57 8.11 17.36 10.01
C VAL A 57 7.02 18.35 9.59
N PRO A 58 6.90 19.51 10.27
CA PRO A 58 5.89 20.50 9.92
C PRO A 58 6.33 21.30 8.69
N ASP A 59 5.38 22.03 8.11
CA ASP A 59 5.73 23.10 7.19
C ASP A 59 6.41 24.26 7.95
N VAL A 60 7.71 24.43 7.72
CA VAL A 60 8.51 25.47 8.39
C VAL A 60 8.07 26.86 7.92
N GLN A 61 7.62 26.99 6.66
CA GLN A 61 7.17 28.27 6.14
C GLN A 61 5.90 28.73 6.85
N SER A 62 4.93 27.83 7.05
CA SER A 62 3.70 28.15 7.77
C SER A 62 3.95 28.59 9.23
N ILE A 63 5.01 28.06 9.87
CA ILE A 63 5.43 28.47 11.21
C ILE A 63 5.96 29.90 11.21
N VAL A 64 6.85 30.23 10.26
CA VAL A 64 7.47 31.56 10.15
C VAL A 64 6.42 32.63 9.83
N ASP A 65 5.47 32.32 8.94
CA ASP A 65 4.41 33.23 8.54
C ASP A 65 3.25 33.30 9.57
N GLY A 66 3.34 32.55 10.67
CA GLY A 66 2.33 32.51 11.74
C GLY A 66 1.01 31.84 11.33
N GLN A 67 0.97 31.14 10.20
CA GLN A 67 -0.20 30.42 9.66
C GLN A 67 -0.12 28.91 9.97
N PHE A 68 0.32 28.56 11.18
CA PHE A 68 0.49 27.16 11.55
C PHE A 68 -0.85 26.40 11.55
N ASP A 69 -0.86 25.23 10.90
CA ASP A 69 -2.04 24.37 10.82
C ASP A 69 -2.19 23.52 12.08
N TYR A 70 -3.11 23.94 12.96
CA TYR A 70 -3.44 23.20 14.18
C TYR A 70 -4.25 21.93 13.92
N GLN A 71 -4.98 21.84 12.80
CA GLN A 71 -5.70 20.63 12.42
C GLN A 71 -4.69 19.55 12.02
N TRP A 72 -3.69 19.90 11.22
CA TRP A 72 -2.55 19.02 10.88
C TRP A 72 -1.92 18.39 12.13
N LEU A 73 -1.71 19.19 13.18
CA LEU A 73 -1.13 18.73 14.44
C LEU A 73 -2.09 17.81 15.21
N ALA A 74 -3.37 18.18 15.30
CA ALA A 74 -4.39 17.37 15.96
C ALA A 74 -4.54 16.00 15.29
N ASP A 75 -4.56 15.95 13.96
CA ASP A 75 -4.65 14.70 13.19
C ASP A 75 -3.47 13.75 13.49
N ARG A 76 -2.26 14.30 13.63
CA ARG A 76 -1.06 13.53 14.02
C ARG A 76 -1.07 13.10 15.48
N GLY A 77 -1.64 13.91 16.36
CA GLY A 77 -1.87 13.54 17.76
C GLY A 77 -2.88 12.41 17.92
N ALA A 78 -3.92 12.38 17.08
CA ALA A 78 -4.94 11.33 17.10
C ALA A 78 -4.42 9.97 16.60
N SER A 79 -3.43 9.98 15.70
CA SER A 79 -2.78 8.76 15.19
C SER A 79 -1.25 8.94 15.15
N PRO A 80 -0.56 8.84 16.30
CA PRO A 80 0.86 9.19 16.40
C PRO A 80 1.76 8.15 15.73
N LEU A 81 1.39 6.87 15.76
CA LEU A 81 2.10 5.75 15.14
C LEU A 81 1.15 4.92 14.29
N THR A 82 0.63 5.54 13.23
CA THR A 82 -0.38 4.97 12.33
C THR A 82 0.04 3.58 11.85
N PHE A 83 -0.85 2.60 12.05
CA PHE A 83 -0.69 1.17 11.72
C PHE A 83 0.46 0.42 12.42
N MET A 84 1.29 1.07 13.24
CA MET A 84 2.38 0.37 13.94
C MET A 84 1.88 -0.60 14.99
N ASP A 85 0.75 -0.30 15.61
CA ASP A 85 0.05 -1.19 16.56
C ASP A 85 -0.43 -2.47 15.88
N VAL A 86 -1.11 -2.35 14.73
CA VAL A 86 -1.56 -3.48 13.92
C VAL A 86 -0.38 -4.30 13.42
N PHE A 87 0.67 -3.61 12.96
CA PHE A 87 1.91 -4.24 12.52
C PHE A 87 2.56 -5.06 13.64
N LEU A 88 2.76 -4.48 14.83
CA LEU A 88 3.36 -5.20 15.95
C LEU A 88 2.48 -6.35 16.43
N ASN A 89 1.16 -6.20 16.39
CA ASN A 89 0.23 -7.28 16.66
C ASN A 89 0.44 -8.45 15.68
N ALA A 90 0.64 -8.19 14.39
CA ALA A 90 0.90 -9.23 13.40
C ALA A 90 2.12 -10.12 13.73
N TYR A 91 3.15 -9.57 14.38
CA TYR A 91 4.33 -10.35 14.81
C TYR A 91 4.17 -11.07 16.14
N THR A 92 3.33 -10.53 17.02
CA THR A 92 3.22 -10.98 18.41
C THR A 92 2.02 -11.89 18.63
N ALA A 93 1.01 -11.80 17.76
CA ALA A 93 -0.14 -12.69 17.79
C ALA A 93 0.30 -14.12 17.48
N THR A 94 0.05 -15.03 18.42
CA THR A 94 0.40 -16.45 18.28
C THR A 94 -0.74 -17.27 17.68
N ARG A 95 -1.97 -16.73 17.67
CA ARG A 95 -3.16 -17.36 17.11
C ARG A 95 -3.96 -16.36 16.31
N PHE A 96 -4.51 -16.79 15.17
CA PHE A 96 -5.27 -15.91 14.27
C PHE A 96 -6.52 -15.32 14.94
N GLN A 97 -7.18 -16.09 15.81
CA GLN A 97 -8.36 -15.62 16.56
C GLN A 97 -8.08 -14.52 17.58
N ASP A 98 -6.81 -14.33 17.97
CA ASP A 98 -6.40 -13.29 18.92
C ASP A 98 -5.76 -12.08 18.21
N ALA A 99 -5.66 -12.13 16.88
CA ALA A 99 -5.14 -11.04 16.09
C ALA A 99 -6.07 -9.82 16.17
N ASP A 100 -5.49 -8.63 15.99
CA ASP A 100 -6.25 -7.39 15.88
C ASP A 100 -7.29 -7.53 14.74
N PRO A 101 -8.56 -7.18 14.96
CA PRO A 101 -9.58 -7.30 13.92
C PRO A 101 -9.21 -6.57 12.62
N ARG A 102 -8.51 -5.43 12.71
CA ARG A 102 -8.04 -4.69 11.54
C ARG A 102 -7.03 -5.50 10.73
N LEU A 103 -6.15 -6.24 11.40
CA LEU A 103 -5.23 -7.16 10.73
C LEU A 103 -6.00 -8.26 10.01
N ALA A 104 -6.98 -8.87 10.69
CA ALA A 104 -7.80 -9.93 10.11
C ALA A 104 -8.59 -9.44 8.87
N GLU A 105 -9.10 -8.20 8.91
CA GLU A 105 -9.74 -7.59 7.75
C GLU A 105 -8.79 -7.50 6.55
N HIS A 106 -7.56 -6.99 6.72
CA HIS A 106 -6.61 -6.90 5.60
C HIS A 106 -6.15 -8.26 5.05
N LEU A 107 -6.21 -9.33 5.87
CA LEU A 107 -5.86 -10.69 5.44
C LEU A 107 -7.03 -11.48 4.86
N THR A 108 -8.26 -10.97 4.98
CA THR A 108 -9.46 -11.65 4.48
C THR A 108 -9.84 -11.11 3.11
N ASP A 109 -9.72 -11.94 2.06
CA ASP A 109 -9.95 -11.56 0.66
C ASP A 109 -11.31 -10.89 0.39
N THR A 110 -12.36 -11.25 1.13
CA THR A 110 -13.71 -10.72 0.96
C THR A 110 -13.97 -9.42 1.71
N SER A 111 -13.03 -8.95 2.53
CA SER A 111 -13.25 -7.75 3.33
C SER A 111 -13.24 -6.47 2.47
N PRO A 112 -13.96 -5.41 2.87
CA PRO A 112 -13.82 -4.09 2.24
C PRO A 112 -12.38 -3.59 2.29
N SER A 113 -11.73 -3.70 3.45
CA SER A 113 -10.37 -3.22 3.70
C SER A 113 -9.33 -3.93 2.83
N ARG A 114 -9.54 -5.19 2.44
CA ARG A 114 -8.65 -5.91 1.51
C ARG A 114 -8.86 -5.46 0.06
N ARG A 115 -10.11 -5.20 -0.35
CA ARG A 115 -10.41 -4.74 -1.72
C ARG A 115 -9.80 -3.39 -2.06
N GLU A 116 -9.46 -2.56 -1.06
CA GLU A 116 -8.75 -1.30 -1.26
C GLU A 116 -7.27 -1.47 -1.65
N TYR A 117 -6.70 -2.67 -1.46
CA TYR A 117 -5.31 -3.00 -1.82
C TYR A 117 -5.22 -4.01 -2.97
N LEU A 118 -6.38 -4.37 -3.53
CA LEU A 118 -6.52 -5.32 -4.62
C LEU A 118 -7.10 -4.61 -5.82
N SER A 119 -6.39 -4.71 -6.93
CA SER A 119 -6.82 -4.18 -8.21
C SER A 119 -6.98 -5.31 -9.23
N ASP A 120 -7.75 -5.04 -10.29
CA ASP A 120 -8.04 -6.01 -11.35
C ASP A 120 -7.49 -5.52 -12.69
N PRO A 121 -6.25 -5.91 -13.04
CA PRO A 121 -5.60 -5.58 -14.30
C PRO A 121 -6.36 -6.07 -15.53
N SER A 122 -7.23 -7.09 -15.42
CA SER A 122 -8.00 -7.62 -16.56
C SER A 122 -8.97 -6.60 -17.14
N ARG A 123 -9.27 -5.53 -16.38
CA ARG A 123 -10.16 -4.45 -16.82
C ARG A 123 -9.50 -3.45 -17.77
N ILE A 124 -8.17 -3.51 -17.94
CA ILE A 124 -7.38 -2.61 -18.77
C ILE A 124 -7.45 -3.07 -20.24
N GLU A 125 -7.91 -2.19 -21.12
CA GLU A 125 -8.15 -2.51 -22.55
C GLU A 125 -7.14 -1.87 -23.51
N VAL A 126 -6.22 -1.03 -23.00
CA VAL A 126 -5.22 -0.34 -23.81
C VAL A 126 -3.93 -1.16 -23.90
N SER A 127 -3.15 -0.92 -24.97
CA SER A 127 -1.83 -1.53 -25.11
C SER A 127 -0.96 -1.23 -23.90
N THR A 128 -0.49 -2.27 -23.22
CA THR A 128 0.26 -2.16 -21.97
C THR A 128 1.59 -2.88 -22.10
N PHE A 129 2.67 -2.17 -21.81
CA PHE A 129 4.03 -2.74 -21.76
C PHE A 129 4.53 -2.69 -20.32
N VAL A 130 4.68 -3.86 -19.71
CA VAL A 130 5.07 -4.00 -18.30
C VAL A 130 6.59 -4.17 -18.20
N VAL A 131 7.21 -3.41 -17.31
CA VAL A 131 8.61 -3.61 -16.90
C VAL A 131 8.63 -4.08 -15.45
N GLY A 132 9.08 -5.31 -15.21
CA GLY A 132 9.19 -5.87 -13.86
C GLY A 132 10.63 -5.96 -13.35
N GLY A 133 10.78 -6.16 -12.04
CA GLY A 133 12.06 -6.35 -11.37
C GLY A 133 12.17 -7.73 -10.73
N TRP A 134 13.18 -8.53 -11.13
CA TRP A 134 13.34 -9.90 -10.61
C TRP A 134 13.52 -10.01 -9.08
N HIS A 135 14.15 -9.02 -8.46
CA HIS A 135 14.38 -8.96 -7.01
C HIS A 135 13.58 -7.82 -6.36
N ASP A 136 12.44 -7.46 -6.95
CA ASP A 136 11.59 -6.40 -6.44
C ASP A 136 10.47 -6.95 -5.52
N LEU A 137 9.94 -6.09 -4.65
CA LEU A 137 8.82 -6.42 -3.75
C LEU A 137 7.54 -6.81 -4.52
N PHE A 138 7.26 -6.21 -5.67
CA PHE A 138 6.02 -6.40 -6.43
C PHE A 138 6.04 -7.61 -7.38
N THR A 139 7.10 -8.44 -7.34
CA THR A 139 7.30 -9.60 -8.22
C THR A 139 6.08 -10.54 -8.28
N TYR A 140 5.33 -10.68 -7.18
CA TYR A 140 4.11 -11.50 -7.13
C TYR A 140 3.07 -11.04 -8.16
N SER A 141 2.66 -9.77 -8.09
CA SER A 141 1.73 -9.17 -9.04
C SER A 141 2.25 -9.11 -10.47
N GLU A 142 3.54 -8.78 -10.65
CA GLU A 142 4.16 -8.69 -11.97
C GLU A 142 3.92 -9.93 -12.83
N SER A 143 4.09 -11.12 -12.22
CA SER A 143 3.90 -12.40 -12.91
C SER A 143 2.44 -12.63 -13.35
N LYS A 144 1.47 -12.20 -12.54
CA LYS A 144 0.04 -12.38 -12.80
C LYS A 144 -0.50 -11.39 -13.83
N ILE A 145 0.04 -10.18 -13.86
CA ILE A 145 -0.33 -9.17 -14.84
C ILE A 145 0.10 -9.60 -16.25
N TYR A 146 1.30 -10.20 -16.37
CA TYR A 146 1.83 -10.66 -17.66
C TYR A 146 1.20 -11.98 -18.14
N CYS A 147 1.00 -12.95 -17.25
CA CYS A 147 0.38 -14.24 -17.54
C CYS A 147 -0.84 -14.49 -16.64
N PRO A 148 -2.02 -13.95 -16.98
CA PRO A 148 -3.24 -14.25 -16.24
C PRO A 148 -3.58 -15.74 -16.38
N CYS A 149 -3.76 -16.43 -15.24
CA CYS A 149 -4.22 -17.82 -15.16
C CYS A 149 -5.75 -17.91 -15.24
#